data_AF-A0AAW0JTN2-F1
#
_entry.id   AF-A0AAW0JTN2-F1
#
_cell.length_a   1.000
_cell.length_b   1.000
_cell.length_c   1.000
_cell.angle_alpha   90.00
_cell.angle_beta   90.00
_cell.angle_gamma   90.00
#
_symmetry.space_group_name_H-M   'P 1'
#
loop_
_entity.id
_entity.type
_entity.pdbx_description
1 polymer ?
#
loop_
_entity_poly.entity_id
_entity_poly.type
_entity_poly.pdbx_seq_one_letter_code
_entity_poly.pdbx_strand_id
1 'polypeptide(L)' 'MSALGIVGLALNLCAYDFVSQKICAAEDLEFETFYTKNILLNEGICASMAAQDQPYEILIFPEEVLPHGNAF' A
#
# COMPACT_ATOMS: atom_id res chain seq x y z
N MET A 1 -17.88 -1.87 -17.46
CA MET A 1 -17.72 -1.17 -16.18
C MET A 1 -16.25 -0.90 -15.83
N SER A 2 -15.30 -1.79 -16.14
CA SER A 2 -13.86 -1.59 -15.85
C SER A 2 -13.28 -0.26 -16.38
N ALA A 3 -13.63 0.16 -17.60
CA ALA A 3 -13.12 1.40 -18.20
C ALA A 3 -13.40 2.67 -17.36
N LEU A 4 -14.57 2.77 -16.70
CA LEU A 4 -14.88 3.90 -15.83
C LEU A 4 -13.98 3.92 -14.58
N GLY A 5 -13.67 2.75 -14.04
CA GLY A 5 -12.71 2.62 -12.93
C GLY A 5 -11.31 3.09 -13.34
N ILE A 6 -10.85 2.71 -14.54
CA ILE A 6 -9.54 3.13 -15.07
C ILE A 6 -9.46 4.66 -15.23
N VAL A 7 -10.55 5.31 -15.67
CA VAL A 7 -10.60 6.79 -15.76
C VAL A 7 -10.43 7.42 -14.37
N GLY A 8 -11.00 6.83 -13.33
CA GLY A 8 -10.76 7.26 -11.94
C GLY A 8 -9.30 7.07 -11.51
N LEU A 9 -8.72 5.89 -11.79
CA LEU A 9 -7.31 5.60 -11.50
C LEU A 9 -6.34 6.57 -12.18
N ALA A 10 -6.64 7.04 -13.40
CA ALA A 10 -5.84 8.04 -14.10
C ALA A 10 -5.77 9.39 -13.34
N LEU A 11 -6.72 9.66 -12.44
CA LEU A 11 -6.76 10.82 -11.56
C LEU A 11 -6.42 10.47 -10.10
N ASN A 12 -5.87 9.28 -9.85
CA ASN A 12 -5.63 8.71 -8.52
C ASN A 12 -6.91 8.57 -7.65
N LEU A 13 -8.09 8.53 -8.27
CA LEU A 13 -9.35 8.25 -7.59
C LEU A 13 -9.54 6.74 -7.48
N CYS A 14 -8.90 6.17 -6.46
CA CYS A 14 -8.92 4.76 -6.15
C CYS A 14 -9.91 4.46 -5.02
N ALA A 15 -10.63 3.35 -5.10
CA ALA A 15 -11.29 2.75 -3.94
C ALA A 15 -10.26 2.01 -3.07
N TYR A 16 -9.25 2.75 -2.60
CA TYR A 16 -8.08 2.18 -1.92
C TYR A 16 -8.41 1.79 -0.48
N ASP A 17 -9.07 2.70 0.27
CA ASP A 17 -9.33 2.50 1.69
C ASP A 17 -10.81 2.37 2.06
N PHE A 18 -11.09 1.44 3.00
CA PHE A 18 -12.29 1.49 3.82
C PHE A 18 -11.99 2.23 5.11
N VAL A 19 -12.42 3.48 5.22
CA VAL A 19 -12.14 4.35 6.37
C VAL A 19 -12.57 3.71 7.70
N SER A 20 -13.70 3.00 7.73
CA SER A 20 -14.16 2.30 8.93
C SER A 20 -13.19 1.21 9.38
N GLN A 21 -12.66 0.39 8.45
CA GLN A 21 -11.70 -0.65 8.79
C GLN A 21 -10.37 -0.06 9.23
N LYS A 22 -9.94 1.05 8.62
CA LYS A 22 -8.72 1.76 9.02
C LYS A 22 -8.83 2.32 10.44
N ILE A 23 -9.99 2.85 10.82
CA ILE A 23 -10.25 3.33 12.18
C ILE A 23 -10.22 2.15 13.16
N CYS A 24 -10.94 1.06 12.86
CA CYS A 24 -10.92 -0.14 13.71
C CYS A 24 -9.49 -0.70 13.89
N ALA A 25 -8.72 -0.83 12.82
CA ALA A 25 -7.35 -1.34 12.87
C ALA A 25 -6.36 -0.39 13.56
N ALA A 26 -6.64 0.91 13.58
CA ALA A 26 -5.84 1.89 14.30
C ALA A 26 -6.12 1.88 15.81
N GLU A 27 -7.35 1.54 16.21
CA GLU A 27 -7.77 1.47 17.61
C GLU A 27 -7.50 0.11 18.26
N ASP A 28 -7.60 -0.98 17.49
CA ASP A 28 -7.44 -2.36 17.96
C ASP A 28 -6.38 -3.11 17.14
N LEU A 29 -5.25 -3.46 17.79
CA LEU A 29 -4.14 -4.17 17.18
C LEU A 29 -4.46 -5.65 16.86
N GLU A 30 -5.49 -6.23 17.48
CA GLU A 30 -5.96 -7.58 17.18
C GLU A 30 -6.94 -7.58 15.99
N PHE A 31 -7.43 -6.41 15.58
CA PHE A 31 -8.34 -6.28 14.45
C PHE A 31 -7.60 -6.46 13.12
N GLU A 32 -7.68 -7.68 12.60
CA GLU A 32 -7.03 -8.06 11.35
C GLU A 32 -8.02 -8.69 10.37
N THR A 33 -8.01 -8.22 9.12
CA THR A 33 -8.83 -8.75 8.03
C THR A 33 -7.98 -9.00 6.79
N PHE A 34 -8.52 -9.68 5.79
CA PHE A 34 -7.84 -9.79 4.49
C PHE A 34 -7.57 -8.43 3.84
N TYR A 35 -8.42 -7.43 4.09
CA TYR A 35 -8.21 -6.09 3.56
C TYR A 35 -6.99 -5.43 4.23
N THR A 36 -6.88 -5.45 5.56
CA THR A 36 -5.73 -4.83 6.26
C THR A 36 -4.41 -5.55 5.92
N LYS A 37 -4.45 -6.88 5.74
CA LYS A 37 -3.31 -7.66 5.23
C LYS A 37 -2.86 -7.22 3.83
N ASN A 38 -3.82 -6.95 2.94
CA ASN A 38 -3.50 -6.51 1.58
C ASN A 38 -2.88 -5.10 1.55
N ILE A 39 -3.21 -4.23 2.51
CA ILE A 39 -2.54 -2.93 2.65
C ILE A 39 -1.05 -3.11 2.97
N LEU A 40 -0.69 -4.00 3.91
CA LEU A 40 0.71 -4.31 4.21
C LEU A 40 1.47 -4.87 3.00
N LEU A 41 0.82 -5.74 2.22
CA LEU A 41 1.40 -6.26 0.98
C LEU A 41 1.63 -5.13 -0.04
N ASN A 42 0.68 -4.21 -0.19
CA ASN A 42 0.81 -3.10 -1.12
C ASN A 42 1.94 -2.14 -0.69
N GLU A 43 2.09 -1.85 0.60
CA GLU A 43 3.20 -1.06 1.13
C GLU A 43 4.56 -1.71 0.81
N GLY A 44 4.67 -3.03 0.98
CA GLY A 44 5.86 -3.80 0.60
C GLY A 44 6.20 -3.71 -0.89
N ILE A 45 5.20 -3.85 -1.75
CA ILE A 45 5.35 -3.71 -3.21
C ILE A 45 5.81 -2.30 -3.57
N CYS A 46 5.13 -1.28 -3.06
CA CYS A 46 5.46 0.11 -3.33
C CYS A 46 6.90 0.44 -2.91
N ALA A 47 7.29 0.12 -1.68
CA ALA A 47 8.64 0.41 -1.18
C ALA A 47 9.73 -0.36 -1.94
N SER A 48 9.47 -1.64 -2.27
CA SER A 48 10.44 -2.50 -2.94
C SER A 48 10.64 -2.13 -4.41
N MET A 49 9.58 -1.70 -5.11
CA MET A 49 9.62 -1.45 -6.55
C MET A 49 9.91 0.02 -6.89
N ALA A 50 9.51 0.98 -6.05
CA ALA A 50 9.51 2.41 -6.42
C ALA A 50 10.89 2.94 -6.87
N ALA A 51 11.99 2.51 -6.24
CA ALA A 51 13.33 2.97 -6.62
C ALA A 51 13.73 2.56 -8.06
N GLN A 52 13.26 1.41 -8.55
CA GLN A 52 13.55 0.92 -9.90
C GLN A 52 12.50 1.35 -10.92
N ASP A 53 11.23 1.31 -10.54
CA ASP A 53 10.11 1.63 -11.43
C ASP A 53 9.93 3.15 -11.63
N GLN A 54 10.45 3.97 -10.71
CA GLN A 54 10.39 5.43 -10.77
C GLN A 54 11.79 6.04 -10.71
N PRO A 55 12.66 5.78 -11.70
CA PRO A 55 14.07 6.19 -11.66
C PRO A 55 14.26 7.71 -11.66
N TYR A 56 13.25 8.46 -12.11
CA TYR A 56 13.25 9.93 -12.13
C TYR A 56 13.06 10.57 -10.75
N GLU A 57 12.50 9.84 -9.77
CA GLU A 57 12.33 10.33 -8.40
C GLU A 57 13.61 10.21 -7.56
N ILE A 58 14.63 9.49 -8.05
CA ILE A 58 15.92 9.27 -7.37
C ILE A 58 15.70 8.80 -5.91
N LEU A 59 14.86 7.77 -5.75
CA LEU A 59 14.55 7.21 -4.44
C LEU A 59 15.69 6.30 -3.97
N ILE A 60 16.21 6.58 -2.78
CA ILE A 60 17.20 5.76 -2.09
C ILE A 60 16.63 5.42 -0.72
N PHE A 61 16.20 4.17 -0.55
CA PHE A 61 15.69 3.66 0.71
C PHE A 61 16.79 2.86 1.43
N PRO A 62 17.22 3.28 2.63
CA PRO A 62 18.00 2.44 3.52
C PRO A 62 17.27 1.13 3.87
N GLU A 63 18.00 0.06 4.17
CA GLU A 63 17.42 -1.25 4.51
C GLU A 63 16.49 -1.19 5.73
N GLU A 64 16.82 -0.36 6.72
CA GLU A 64 16.05 -0.18 7.96
C GLU A 64 14.65 0.42 7.77
N VAL A 65 14.39 1.09 6.64
CA VAL A 65 13.07 1.67 6.34
C VAL A 65 12.23 0.81 5.42
N LEU A 66 12.80 -0.27 4.86
CA LEU A 66 12.06 -1.19 4.01
C LEU A 66 11.14 -2.06 4.88
N PRO A 67 9.83 -2.12 4.58
CA PRO A 67 8.90 -2.95 5.33
C PRO A 67 9.15 -4.43 5.01
N HIS A 68 9.58 -5.19 6.01
CA HIS A 68 9.76 -6.63 5.92
C HIS A 68 9.01 -7.36 7.04
N GLY A 69 8.51 -8.55 6.72
CA GLY A 69 8.02 -9.50 7.71
C GLY A 69 9.18 -10.15 8.47
N ASN A 70 8.89 -10.79 9.60
CA ASN A 70 9.92 -11.47 10.37
C ASN A 70 10.57 -12.61 9.56
N ALA A 71 11.91 -12.63 9.52
CA ALA A 71 12.76 -13.66 8.90
C ALA A 71 12.65 -13.84 7.37
N PHE A 72 12.33 -12.77 6.64
CA PHE A 72 12.35 -12.72 5.17
C PHE A 72 13.42 -11.76 4.65
#